data_AF-A0A8T0ASB6-F1
#
_entry.id   AF-A0A8T0ASB6-F1
#
_cell.length_a   1.000
_cell.length_b   1.000
_cell.length_c   1.000
_cell.angle_alpha   90.00
_cell.angle_beta   90.00
_cell.angle_gamma   90.00
#
_symmetry.space_group_name_H-M   'P 1'
#
loop_
_entity.id
_entity.type
_entity.pdbx_description
1 polymer ?
#
loop_
_entity_poly.entity_id
_entity_poly.type
_entity_poly.pdbx_seq_one_letter_code
_entity_poly.pdbx_strand_id
1 'polypeptide(L)'
;MSGTALYVSLLCFLYVCSACYISNCPVGGKRSLIDAPARKCVTCGPRDRGHCFGPNICCAAGLGCSVGSPEAASCMEENYIPTPCENGGRACGSEGGHCAAPGVCCNSEGCSTDLLCLADDESDPESSDGPGGDLFMKLLHLTRQHFVNKKHQ
;
A
#
# COMPACT_ATOMS: atom_id res chain seq x y z
N MET A 1 -12.01 58.39 7.90
CA MET A 1 -10.78 57.60 7.67
C MET A 1 -10.77 56.26 8.42
N SER A 2 -11.47 56.10 9.55
CA SER A 2 -11.52 54.82 10.29
C SER A 2 -12.41 53.75 9.64
N GLY A 3 -13.53 54.15 9.02
CA GLY A 3 -14.49 53.20 8.43
C GLY A 3 -13.99 52.45 7.19
N THR A 4 -13.18 53.08 6.34
CA THR A 4 -12.59 52.45 5.16
C THR A 4 -11.53 51.42 5.54
N ALA A 5 -10.74 51.69 6.58
CA ALA A 5 -9.76 50.75 7.10
C ALA A 5 -10.41 49.50 7.72
N LEU A 6 -11.53 49.67 8.44
CA LEU A 6 -12.32 48.55 8.96
C LEU A 6 -12.91 47.69 7.85
N TYR A 7 -13.44 48.31 6.79
CA TYR A 7 -14.01 47.60 5.65
C TYR A 7 -12.97 46.77 4.90
N VAL A 8 -11.77 47.32 4.69
CA VAL A 8 -10.64 46.62 4.05
C VAL A 8 -10.15 45.45 4.90
N SER A 9 -10.06 45.62 6.24
CA SER A 9 -9.72 44.53 7.15
C SER A 9 -10.73 43.38 7.07
N LEU A 10 -12.03 43.70 7.09
CA LEU A 10 -13.09 42.70 7.10
C LEU A 10 -13.13 41.90 5.78
N LEU A 11 -12.91 42.57 4.65
CA LEU A 11 -12.76 41.91 3.34
C LEU A 11 -11.51 41.02 3.28
N CYS A 12 -10.39 41.43 3.90
CA CYS A 12 -9.16 40.64 3.96
C CYS A 12 -9.34 39.37 4.79
N PHE A 13 -10.00 39.46 5.96
CA PHE A 13 -10.31 38.28 6.77
C PHE A 13 -11.24 37.30 6.05
N LEU A 14 -12.29 37.79 5.38
CA LEU A 14 -13.18 36.94 4.59
C LEU A 14 -12.44 36.23 3.44
N TYR A 15 -11.51 36.93 2.79
CA TYR A 15 -10.67 36.35 1.73
C TYR A 15 -9.75 35.26 2.29
N VAL A 16 -9.09 35.49 3.43
CA VAL A 16 -8.22 34.50 4.10
C VAL A 16 -9.03 33.29 4.59
N CYS A 17 -10.24 33.48 5.12
CA CYS A 17 -11.13 32.40 5.52
C CYS A 17 -11.68 31.59 4.33
N SER A 18 -11.83 32.21 3.16
CA SER A 18 -12.23 31.52 1.93
C SER A 18 -11.09 30.71 1.29
N ALA A 19 -9.84 31.00 1.64
CA ALA A 19 -8.70 30.54 0.86
C ALA A 19 -8.23 29.11 1.15
N CYS A 20 -8.60 28.44 2.24
CA CYS A 20 -8.28 27.02 2.45
C CYS A 20 -9.02 26.41 3.66
N TYR A 21 -10.32 26.12 3.52
CA TYR A 21 -10.96 25.08 4.33
C TYR A 21 -11.13 23.83 3.47
N ILE A 22 -10.05 23.06 3.30
CA ILE A 22 -10.12 21.75 2.65
C ILE A 22 -10.77 20.81 3.67
N SER A 23 -12.09 20.66 3.60
CA SER A 23 -12.86 19.71 4.41
C SER A 23 -12.67 18.26 3.97
N ASN A 24 -12.07 18.05 2.79
CA ASN A 24 -11.81 16.76 2.16
C ASN A 24 -10.29 16.55 2.01
N CYS A 25 -9.55 16.68 3.10
CA CYS A 25 -8.17 16.18 3.09
C CYS A 25 -8.27 14.65 2.94
N PRO A 26 -7.67 14.05 1.89
CA PRO A 26 -7.60 12.60 1.82
C PRO A 26 -6.97 12.10 3.12
N VAL A 27 -7.50 11.01 3.67
CA VAL A 27 -6.86 10.34 4.81
C VAL A 27 -5.44 9.98 4.36
N GLY A 28 -4.44 10.60 5.00
CA GLY A 28 -3.04 10.44 4.66
C GLY A 28 -2.40 11.73 4.18
N GLY A 29 -1.92 12.56 5.13
CA GLY A 29 -0.98 13.63 4.80
C GLY A 29 0.28 13.05 4.15
N LYS A 30 0.98 13.85 3.32
CA LYS A 30 2.11 13.47 2.43
C LYS A 30 3.25 12.61 3.03
N ARG A 31 3.27 12.39 4.35
CA ARG A 31 4.33 11.69 5.09
C ARG A 31 3.83 10.56 5.99
N SER A 32 2.52 10.30 6.04
CA SER A 32 1.93 9.37 7.02
C SER A 32 1.79 7.93 6.53
N LEU A 33 2.02 7.66 5.24
CA LEU A 33 1.74 6.34 4.65
C LEU A 33 2.97 5.46 4.44
N ILE A 34 4.18 6.04 4.53
CA ILE A 34 5.41 5.41 4.05
C ILE A 34 6.00 4.33 4.97
N ASP A 35 5.45 4.12 6.17
CA ASP A 35 6.08 3.25 7.19
C ASP A 35 5.14 2.23 7.85
N ALA A 36 3.89 2.12 7.39
CA ALA A 36 3.00 1.08 7.88
C ALA A 36 3.12 -0.17 7.00
N PRO A 37 3.31 -1.38 7.56
CA PRO A 37 3.26 -2.61 6.78
C PRO A 37 1.90 -2.70 6.06
N ALA A 38 1.93 -2.89 4.74
CA ALA A 38 0.72 -2.97 3.93
C ALA A 38 -0.17 -4.11 4.45
N ARG A 39 -1.42 -3.79 4.79
CA ARG A 39 -2.38 -4.81 5.22
C ARG A 39 -2.79 -5.67 4.03
N LYS A 40 -3.30 -6.88 4.28
CA LYS A 40 -3.97 -7.64 3.21
C LYS A 40 -5.26 -6.94 2.78
N CYS A 41 -5.56 -7.00 1.49
CA CYS A 41 -6.83 -6.51 0.96
C CYS A 41 -8.00 -7.34 1.47
N VAL A 42 -9.21 -6.77 1.40
CA VAL A 42 -10.47 -7.37 1.85
C VAL A 42 -10.63 -8.80 1.31
N THR A 43 -11.16 -9.68 2.16
CA THR A 43 -11.48 -11.06 1.78
C THR A 43 -12.71 -11.11 0.88
N CYS A 44 -12.74 -12.06 -0.05
CA CYS A 44 -13.81 -12.20 -1.01
C CYS A 44 -14.05 -13.66 -1.39
N GLY A 45 -15.12 -13.90 -2.16
CA GLY A 45 -15.44 -15.23 -2.67
C GLY A 45 -16.00 -16.21 -1.65
N PRO A 46 -16.21 -17.47 -2.05
CA PRO A 46 -16.91 -18.44 -1.24
C PRO A 46 -16.12 -18.76 0.03
N ARG A 47 -16.76 -18.55 1.19
CA ARG A 47 -16.19 -18.77 2.52
C ARG A 47 -14.97 -17.88 2.84
N ASP A 48 -14.91 -16.69 2.25
CA ASP A 48 -13.85 -15.69 2.49
C ASP A 48 -12.44 -16.24 2.24
N ARG A 49 -12.32 -17.15 1.26
CA ARG A 49 -11.06 -17.82 0.92
C ARG A 49 -10.20 -17.05 -0.07
N GLY A 50 -10.77 -16.04 -0.73
CA GLY A 50 -10.06 -15.19 -1.67
C GLY A 50 -9.73 -13.83 -1.08
N HIS A 51 -8.95 -13.07 -1.84
CA HIS A 51 -8.68 -11.67 -1.58
C HIS A 51 -8.84 -10.82 -2.84
N CYS A 52 -9.11 -9.55 -2.63
CA CYS A 52 -9.32 -8.57 -3.69
C CYS A 52 -7.99 -8.10 -4.29
N PHE A 53 -7.86 -8.22 -5.62
CA PHE A 53 -6.72 -7.67 -6.39
C PHE A 53 -7.09 -6.40 -7.16
N GLY A 54 -8.37 -6.04 -7.17
CA GLY A 54 -8.94 -4.84 -7.80
C GLY A 54 -10.42 -4.70 -7.42
N PRO A 55 -11.09 -3.59 -7.79
CA PRO A 55 -12.46 -3.29 -7.34
C PRO A 55 -13.51 -4.32 -7.79
N ASN A 56 -13.21 -5.11 -8.82
CA ASN A 56 -14.06 -6.18 -9.33
C ASN A 56 -13.28 -7.48 -9.58
N ILE A 57 -12.19 -7.71 -8.84
CA ILE A 57 -11.30 -8.86 -9.04
C ILE A 57 -11.09 -9.57 -7.71
N CYS A 58 -11.57 -10.81 -7.61
CA CYS A 58 -11.37 -11.68 -6.46
C CYS A 58 -10.54 -12.90 -6.87
N CYS A 59 -9.48 -13.21 -6.14
CA CYS A 59 -8.63 -14.37 -6.42
C CYS A 59 -8.39 -15.20 -5.17
N ALA A 60 -8.38 -16.52 -5.33
CA ALA A 60 -7.98 -17.46 -4.30
C ALA A 60 -7.09 -18.54 -4.91
N ALA A 61 -5.97 -18.85 -4.27
CA ALA A 61 -4.97 -19.79 -4.79
C ALA A 61 -5.55 -21.16 -5.19
N GLY A 62 -6.60 -21.64 -4.50
CA GLY A 62 -7.26 -22.92 -4.80
C GLY A 62 -8.51 -22.84 -5.68
N LEU A 63 -9.03 -21.64 -6.01
CA LEU A 63 -10.26 -21.47 -6.80
C LEU A 63 -10.03 -20.67 -8.10
N GLY A 64 -8.84 -20.09 -8.28
CA GLY A 64 -8.53 -19.20 -9.39
C GLY A 64 -8.99 -17.76 -9.13
N CYS A 65 -9.25 -17.03 -10.22
CA CYS A 65 -9.66 -15.64 -10.18
C CYS A 65 -11.01 -15.44 -10.87
N SER A 66 -11.86 -14.61 -10.26
CA SER A 66 -13.16 -14.20 -10.77
C SER A 66 -13.19 -12.69 -10.97
N VAL A 67 -13.47 -12.25 -12.20
CA VAL A 67 -13.51 -10.84 -12.60
C VAL A 67 -14.94 -10.46 -12.95
N GLY A 68 -15.47 -9.38 -12.36
CA GLY A 68 -16.83 -8.89 -12.61
C GLY A 68 -17.93 -9.84 -12.11
N SER A 69 -17.62 -10.72 -11.16
CA SER A 69 -18.55 -11.69 -10.60
C SER A 69 -19.13 -11.19 -9.27
N PRO A 70 -20.27 -11.73 -8.80
CA PRO A 70 -20.84 -11.33 -7.51
C PRO A 70 -19.90 -11.62 -6.34
N GLU A 71 -19.03 -12.63 -6.45
CA GLU A 71 -17.99 -12.94 -5.47
C GLU A 71 -16.97 -11.80 -5.30
N ALA A 72 -16.75 -11.00 -6.35
CA ALA A 72 -15.86 -9.85 -6.34
C ALA A 72 -16.56 -8.54 -5.96
N ALA A 73 -17.88 -8.53 -5.75
CA ALA A 73 -18.62 -7.31 -5.43
C ALA A 73 -18.15 -6.68 -4.09
N SER A 74 -17.74 -7.51 -3.12
CA SER A 74 -17.17 -7.06 -1.86
C SER A 74 -15.86 -6.27 -2.02
N CYS A 75 -15.17 -6.43 -3.16
CA CYS A 75 -13.92 -5.72 -3.42
C CYS A 75 -14.10 -4.23 -3.69
N MET A 76 -15.32 -3.76 -3.98
CA MET A 76 -15.61 -2.33 -4.05
C MET A 76 -15.45 -1.63 -2.69
N GLU A 77 -15.59 -2.36 -1.58
CA GLU A 77 -15.39 -1.83 -0.22
C GLU A 77 -13.98 -1.28 -0.03
N GLU A 78 -12.99 -1.89 -0.70
CA GLU A 78 -11.58 -1.49 -0.66
C GLU A 78 -11.37 -0.02 -1.04
N ASN A 79 -12.19 0.52 -1.95
CA ASN A 79 -12.12 1.92 -2.39
C ASN A 79 -12.44 2.94 -1.29
N TYR A 80 -13.14 2.50 -0.23
CA TYR A 80 -13.51 3.33 0.90
C TYR A 80 -12.54 3.20 2.07
N ILE A 81 -11.59 2.25 2.00
CA ILE A 81 -10.58 2.05 3.04
C ILE A 81 -9.34 2.88 2.67
N PRO A 82 -8.98 3.90 3.47
CA PRO A 82 -7.96 4.85 3.07
C PRO A 82 -6.52 4.37 3.27
N THR A 83 -6.33 3.28 4.03
CA THR A 83 -5.01 2.64 4.18
C THR A 83 -4.76 1.72 2.98
N PRO A 84 -3.59 1.77 2.32
CA PRO A 84 -3.28 0.88 1.21
C PRO A 84 -3.24 -0.58 1.67
N CYS A 85 -3.51 -1.48 0.74
CA CYS A 85 -3.44 -2.91 0.96
C CYS A 85 -2.57 -3.57 -0.11
N GLU A 86 -1.96 -4.70 0.22
CA GLU A 86 -1.21 -5.54 -0.69
C GLU A 86 -1.34 -7.00 -0.24
N ASN A 87 -1.63 -7.90 -1.18
CA ASN A 87 -1.73 -9.34 -0.90
C ASN A 87 -0.38 -10.06 -0.91
N GLY A 88 0.68 -9.36 -1.29
CA GLY A 88 1.99 -9.93 -1.58
C GLY A 88 1.96 -10.76 -2.87
N GLY A 89 2.83 -11.77 -2.92
CA GLY A 89 2.97 -12.62 -4.10
C GLY A 89 4.03 -12.10 -5.06
N ARG A 90 4.58 -13.03 -5.87
CA ARG A 90 5.63 -12.72 -6.84
C ARG A 90 5.09 -11.72 -7.88
N ALA A 91 5.88 -10.69 -8.15
CA ALA A 91 5.58 -9.74 -9.22
C ALA A 91 5.58 -10.46 -10.59
N CYS A 92 4.65 -10.06 -11.45
CA CYS A 92 4.46 -10.63 -12.79
C CYS A 92 3.96 -9.55 -13.76
N GLY A 93 4.11 -9.79 -15.06
CA GLY A 93 3.79 -8.79 -16.08
C GLY A 93 4.62 -7.50 -16.02
N SER A 94 4.27 -6.51 -16.84
CA SER A 94 4.92 -5.19 -16.90
C SER A 94 4.22 -4.11 -16.06
N GLU A 95 2.92 -4.29 -15.80
CA GLU A 95 2.03 -3.26 -15.24
C GLU A 95 1.87 -3.36 -13.72
N GLY A 96 2.92 -3.79 -13.00
CA GLY A 96 2.86 -3.98 -11.54
C GLY A 96 1.86 -5.06 -11.10
N GLY A 97 1.76 -6.14 -11.87
CA GLY A 97 0.91 -7.29 -11.52
C GLY A 97 1.56 -8.18 -10.47
N HIS A 98 0.73 -8.96 -9.79
CA HIS A 98 1.16 -9.98 -8.82
C HIS A 98 0.46 -11.31 -9.10
N CYS A 99 1.17 -12.40 -8.82
CA CYS A 99 0.62 -13.75 -8.98
C CYS A 99 -0.49 -13.98 -7.96
N ALA A 100 -1.73 -14.07 -8.45
CA ALA A 100 -2.92 -14.14 -7.62
C ALA A 100 -3.44 -15.57 -7.44
N ALA A 101 -3.15 -16.44 -8.43
CA ALA A 101 -3.42 -17.86 -8.41
C ALA A 101 -2.41 -18.59 -9.31
N PRO A 102 -2.30 -19.93 -9.25
CA PRO A 102 -1.39 -20.69 -10.10
C PRO A 102 -1.59 -20.38 -11.59
N GLY A 103 -0.55 -19.85 -12.23
CA GLY A 103 -0.55 -19.46 -13.64
C GLY A 103 -1.33 -18.18 -13.97
N VAL A 104 -1.78 -17.41 -12.98
CA VAL A 104 -2.59 -16.19 -13.18
C VAL A 104 -1.91 -14.98 -12.54
N CYS A 105 -1.59 -14.00 -13.37
CA CYS A 105 -1.10 -12.68 -12.98
C CYS A 105 -2.25 -11.68 -12.97
N CYS A 106 -2.41 -10.91 -11.89
CA CYS A 106 -3.45 -9.88 -11.80
C CYS A 106 -2.88 -8.54 -11.37
N ASN A 107 -3.44 -7.47 -11.93
CA ASN A 107 -3.31 -6.10 -11.43
C ASN A 107 -4.70 -5.55 -11.08
N SER A 108 -4.80 -4.26 -10.76
CA SER A 108 -6.06 -3.61 -10.37
C SER A 108 -7.10 -3.54 -11.51
N GLU A 109 -6.67 -3.69 -12.76
CA GLU A 109 -7.52 -3.55 -13.95
C GLU A 109 -8.00 -4.89 -14.49
N GLY A 110 -7.18 -5.94 -14.39
CA GLY A 110 -7.52 -7.26 -14.91
C GLY A 110 -6.51 -8.35 -14.56
N CYS A 111 -6.76 -9.53 -15.11
CA CYS A 111 -5.92 -10.71 -14.95
C CYS A 111 -5.56 -11.30 -16.32
N SER A 112 -4.36 -11.86 -16.41
CA SER A 112 -3.85 -12.59 -17.55
C SER A 112 -3.16 -13.87 -17.10
N THR A 113 -3.02 -14.83 -18.01
CA THR A 113 -2.24 -16.04 -17.74
C THR A 113 -0.75 -15.72 -17.84
N ASP A 114 0.04 -16.12 -16.85
CA ASP A 114 1.49 -15.93 -16.83
C ASP A 114 2.18 -17.18 -16.29
N LEU A 115 3.15 -17.71 -17.05
CA LEU A 115 3.91 -18.89 -16.65
C LEU A 115 4.81 -18.62 -15.44
N LEU A 116 5.18 -17.36 -15.18
CA LEU A 116 5.95 -16.98 -13.99
C LEU A 116 5.18 -17.24 -12.68
N CYS A 117 3.85 -17.35 -12.78
CA CYS A 117 2.94 -17.66 -11.69
C CYS A 117 2.60 -19.14 -11.59
N LEU A 118 3.09 -20.00 -12.49
CA LEU A 118 3.03 -21.44 -12.30
C LEU A 118 4.02 -21.79 -11.18
N ALA A 119 3.57 -22.56 -10.22
CA ALA A 119 4.41 -22.99 -9.10
C ALA A 119 5.54 -23.89 -9.63
N ASP A 120 6.76 -23.34 -9.69
CA ASP A 120 7.96 -24.10 -9.41
C ASP A 120 8.20 -23.94 -7.90
N ASP A 121 8.18 -25.06 -7.18
CA ASP A 121 8.20 -25.17 -5.71
C ASP A 121 9.24 -24.27 -5.00
N GLU A 122 8.89 -23.91 -3.76
CA GLU A 122 9.68 -23.22 -2.73
C GLU A 122 10.00 -21.73 -2.93
N SER A 123 9.03 -20.91 -2.57
CA SER A 123 9.32 -19.79 -1.65
C SER A 123 8.08 -19.52 -0.82
N ASP A 124 7.98 -20.19 0.33
CA ASP A 124 7.06 -19.79 1.39
C ASP A 124 7.25 -18.30 1.70
N PRO A 125 6.18 -17.51 1.91
CA PRO A 125 6.30 -16.28 2.66
C PRO A 125 6.28 -16.65 4.14
N GLU A 126 7.29 -17.40 4.60
CA GLU A 126 7.58 -17.44 6.02
C GLU A 126 8.16 -16.06 6.41
N SER A 127 7.42 -15.39 7.28
CA SER A 127 7.91 -14.44 8.28
C SER A 127 9.39 -14.04 8.14
N SER A 128 9.60 -12.79 7.74
CA SER A 128 10.87 -12.10 7.81
C SER A 128 11.48 -12.18 9.22
N ASP A 129 12.33 -13.17 9.45
CA ASP A 129 13.33 -13.17 10.53
C ASP A 129 14.59 -13.90 10.04
N GLY A 130 15.24 -13.31 9.04
CA GLY A 130 16.53 -13.78 8.52
C GLY A 130 17.69 -13.16 9.31
N PRO A 131 18.68 -13.94 9.81
CA PRO A 131 19.76 -13.47 10.69
C PRO A 131 20.81 -12.56 10.00
N GLY A 132 20.57 -12.18 8.73
CA GLY A 132 21.44 -11.30 7.95
C GLY A 132 21.28 -9.81 8.30
N GLY A 133 20.08 -9.39 8.74
CA GLY A 133 19.82 -7.99 9.11
C GLY A 133 20.59 -7.57 10.37
N ASP A 134 20.66 -8.48 11.35
CA ASP A 134 21.33 -8.26 12.62
C ASP A 134 22.84 -8.07 12.47
N LEU A 135 23.46 -8.83 11.55
CA LEU A 135 24.90 -8.76 11.31
C LEU A 135 25.28 -7.43 10.67
N PHE A 136 24.48 -6.94 9.72
CA PHE A 136 24.71 -5.66 9.07
C PHE A 136 24.55 -4.48 10.05
N MET A 137 23.52 -4.51 10.90
CA MET A 137 23.32 -3.50 11.94
C MET A 137 24.43 -3.55 13.01
N LYS A 138 24.90 -4.75 13.39
CA LYS A 138 26.06 -4.90 14.29
C LYS A 138 27.37 -4.38 13.66
N LEU A 139 27.59 -4.59 12.36
CA LEU A 139 28.76 -4.03 11.66
C LEU A 139 28.71 -2.50 11.57
N LEU A 140 27.53 -1.92 11.35
CA LEU A 140 27.35 -0.46 11.34
C LEU A 140 27.56 0.16 12.74
N HIS A 141 27.16 -0.52 13.81
CA HIS A 141 27.43 -0.07 15.17
C HIS A 141 28.92 -0.15 15.54
N LEU A 142 29.63 -1.21 15.12
CA LEU A 142 31.07 -1.36 15.36
C LEU A 142 31.90 -0.32 14.61
N THR A 143 31.56 -0.01 13.36
CA THR A 143 32.26 1.03 12.58
C THR A 143 32.00 2.42 13.14
N ARG A 144 30.79 2.71 13.65
CA ARG A 144 30.50 3.98 14.32
C ARG A 144 31.32 4.18 15.60
N GLN A 145 31.48 3.14 16.43
CA GLN A 145 32.31 3.23 17.64
C GLN A 145 33.81 3.39 17.30
N HIS A 146 34.29 2.74 16.24
CA HIS A 146 35.68 2.83 15.82
C HIS A 146 36.05 4.24 15.29
N PHE A 147 35.10 4.96 14.67
CA PHE A 147 35.30 6.35 14.23
C PHE A 147 35.18 7.39 15.36
N VAL A 148 34.40 7.10 16.40
CA VAL A 148 34.33 7.97 17.60
C VAL A 148 35.61 7.88 18.41
N ASN A 149 36.19 6.68 18.57
CA ASN A 149 37.40 6.49 19.37
C ASN A 149 38.68 7.01 18.67
N LYS A 150 38.68 7.11 17.33
CA LYS A 150 39.80 7.67 16.55
C LYS A 150 39.83 9.20 16.48
N LYS A 151 38.83 9.89 17.04
CA LYS A 151 38.78 11.36 17.14
C LYS A 151 39.25 11.90 18.50
N HIS A 152 39.70 11.05 19.42
CA HIS A 152 40.18 11.43 20.75
C HIS A 152 41.62 10.98 21.04
N GLN A 153 42.42 10.76 20.00
CA GLN A 153 43.88 10.67 20.13
C GLN A 153 44.57 11.51 19.07
#